data_AF-A0A2B0X2G0-F1
#
_entry.id   AF-A0A2B0X2G0-F1
#
_cell.length_a   1.000
_cell.length_b   1.000
_cell.length_c   1.000
_cell.angle_alpha   90.00
_cell.angle_beta   90.00
_cell.angle_gamma   90.00
#
_symmetry.space_group_name_H-M   'P 1'
#
loop_
_entity.id
_entity.type
_entity.pdbx_description
1 polymer ?
#
loop_
_entity_poly.entity_id
_entity_poly.type
_entity_poly.pdbx_seq_one_letter_code
_entity_poly.pdbx_strand_id
1 'polypeptide(L)'
;GVTGVTGPTGVTGVTGPTGVTGSTGPTGVIGPITTTNLLFYTFSDGEKLIYTDSDGIAQYGTTHILSPDEVSYINLFINGILQPQPLYQVSTGQLTLLDDQPPLQGSSIILQFIIIN
;
A
#
# COMPACT_ATOMS: atom_id res chain seq x y z
N GLY A 1 -58.36 -34.29 -66.04
CA GLY A 1 -57.15 -33.43 -66.05
C GLY A 1 -56.39 -33.71 -64.78
N VAL A 2 -55.07 -33.92 -64.87
CA VAL A 2 -54.23 -34.16 -63.69
C VAL A 2 -54.05 -32.86 -62.92
N THR A 3 -54.38 -32.88 -61.63
CA THR A 3 -54.19 -31.75 -60.70
C THR A 3 -52.70 -31.47 -60.57
N GLY A 4 -52.29 -30.21 -60.77
CA GLY A 4 -50.89 -29.79 -60.71
C GLY A 4 -50.26 -29.96 -59.34
N VAL A 5 -48.96 -30.26 -59.32
CA VAL A 5 -48.15 -30.43 -58.11
C VAL A 5 -48.09 -29.12 -57.30
N THR A 6 -48.23 -29.24 -55.98
CA THR A 6 -48.08 -28.12 -55.03
C THR A 6 -46.69 -27.48 -55.18
N GLY A 7 -46.65 -26.15 -55.29
CA GLY A 7 -45.41 -25.39 -55.46
C GLY A 7 -44.46 -25.50 -54.24
N PRO A 8 -43.17 -25.19 -54.41
CA PRO A 8 -42.17 -25.31 -53.36
C PRO A 8 -42.44 -24.35 -52.19
N THR A 9 -42.19 -24.82 -50.97
CA THR A 9 -42.24 -24.00 -49.76
C THR A 9 -41.27 -22.82 -49.87
N GLY A 10 -41.72 -21.62 -49.50
CA GLY A 10 -40.92 -20.39 -49.54
C GLY A 10 -39.70 -20.43 -48.61
N VAL A 11 -38.69 -19.62 -48.92
CA VAL A 11 -37.46 -19.52 -48.13
C VAL A 11 -37.72 -18.92 -46.74
N THR A 12 -37.02 -19.43 -45.72
CA THR A 12 -37.05 -18.89 -44.36
C THR A 12 -36.57 -17.44 -44.34
N GLY A 13 -37.26 -16.58 -43.58
CA GLY A 13 -36.92 -15.16 -43.46
C GLY A 13 -35.56 -14.90 -42.79
N VAL A 14 -34.99 -13.72 -43.06
CA VAL A 14 -33.69 -13.28 -42.50
C VAL A 14 -33.79 -13.01 -40.99
N THR A 15 -32.72 -13.32 -40.25
CA THR A 15 -32.59 -13.02 -38.82
C THR A 15 -32.66 -11.51 -38.57
N GLY A 16 -33.37 -11.09 -37.51
CA GLY A 16 -33.52 -9.68 -37.12
C GLY A 16 -32.22 -9.03 -36.61
N PRO A 17 -32.19 -7.69 -36.48
CA PRO A 17 -31.00 -6.97 -36.05
C PRO A 17 -30.62 -7.30 -34.60
N THR A 18 -29.32 -7.28 -34.29
CA THR A 18 -28.79 -7.38 -32.93
C THR A 18 -29.30 -6.21 -32.06
N GLY A 19 -29.69 -6.50 -30.82
CA GLY A 19 -30.14 -5.47 -29.87
C GLY A 19 -29.03 -4.49 -29.47
N VAL A 20 -29.42 -3.31 -28.98
CA VAL A 20 -28.47 -2.30 -28.51
C VAL A 20 -27.78 -2.73 -27.21
N THR A 21 -26.50 -2.39 -27.05
CA THR A 21 -25.77 -2.58 -25.79
C THR A 21 -26.42 -1.77 -24.67
N GLY A 22 -26.55 -2.37 -23.48
CA GLY A 22 -27.10 -1.69 -22.30
C GLY A 22 -26.22 -0.55 -21.77
N SER A 23 -26.80 0.37 -21.01
CA SER A 23 -26.07 1.47 -20.37
C SER A 23 -25.05 0.98 -19.35
N THR A 24 -23.88 1.62 -19.28
CA THR A 24 -22.92 1.42 -18.19
C THR A 24 -23.57 1.74 -16.84
N GLY A 25 -23.31 0.90 -15.83
CA GLY A 25 -23.79 1.13 -14.46
C GLY A 25 -23.17 2.36 -13.81
N PRO A 26 -23.75 2.87 -12.71
CA PRO A 26 -23.20 4.03 -12.00
C PRO A 26 -21.79 3.72 -11.46
N THR A 27 -20.90 4.71 -11.49
CA THR A 27 -19.60 4.62 -10.80
C THR A 27 -19.84 4.60 -9.29
N GLY A 28 -19.24 3.65 -8.58
CA GLY A 28 -19.29 3.60 -7.11
C GLY A 28 -18.56 4.79 -6.48
N VAL A 29 -19.08 5.31 -5.37
CA VAL A 29 -18.43 6.37 -4.59
C VAL A 29 -17.42 5.72 -3.64
N ILE A 30 -16.14 6.05 -3.77
CA ILE A 30 -15.12 5.71 -2.77
C ILE A 30 -15.05 6.87 -1.76
N GLY A 31 -15.25 6.58 -0.48
CA GLY A 31 -15.12 7.56 0.61
C GLY A 31 -13.66 7.97 0.89
N PRO A 32 -13.43 8.97 1.75
CA PRO A 32 -12.07 9.35 2.15
C PRO A 32 -11.36 8.18 2.85
N ILE A 33 -10.10 7.94 2.50
CA ILE A 33 -9.24 6.97 3.19
C ILE A 33 -8.70 7.65 4.45
N THR A 34 -8.98 7.07 5.62
CA THR A 34 -8.51 7.60 6.90
C THR A 34 -7.17 6.99 7.27
N THR A 35 -6.17 7.82 7.56
CA THR A 35 -4.82 7.35 7.92
C THR A 35 -4.34 7.91 9.25
N THR A 36 -3.62 7.09 10.01
CA THR A 36 -2.87 7.51 11.21
C THR A 36 -1.38 7.60 10.87
N ASN A 37 -0.72 8.69 11.25
CA ASN A 37 0.72 8.88 11.08
C ASN A 37 1.40 8.94 12.45
N LEU A 38 2.34 8.04 12.72
CA LEU A 38 3.11 7.98 13.96
C LEU A 38 4.59 8.03 13.65
N LEU A 39 5.36 8.73 14.48
CA LEU A 39 6.79 8.90 14.29
C LEU A 39 7.52 8.40 15.53
N PHE A 40 8.43 7.45 15.37
CA PHE A 40 9.53 7.25 16.32
C PHE A 40 10.71 8.12 15.90
N TYR A 41 11.28 8.87 16.85
CA TYR A 41 12.35 9.82 16.58
C TYR A 41 13.49 9.62 17.60
N THR A 42 14.72 9.57 17.12
CA THR A 42 15.93 9.55 17.97
C THR A 42 17.14 10.18 17.24
N PHE A 43 18.26 10.30 17.95
CA PHE A 43 19.54 10.71 17.37
C PHE A 43 20.55 9.57 17.47
N SER A 44 21.35 9.39 16.42
CA SER A 44 22.46 8.45 16.48
C SER A 44 23.55 8.93 17.42
N ASP A 45 24.13 8.01 18.19
CA ASP A 45 25.31 8.24 19.01
C ASP A 45 26.63 8.08 18.23
N GLY A 46 26.57 7.59 16.98
CA GLY A 46 27.73 7.28 16.15
C GLY A 46 28.26 5.86 16.29
N GLU A 47 27.64 5.02 17.13
CA GLU A 47 28.10 3.66 17.44
C GLU A 47 27.01 2.61 17.24
N LYS A 48 25.76 2.95 17.55
CA LYS A 48 24.63 2.02 17.62
C LYS A 48 24.00 1.74 16.25
N LEU A 49 23.72 0.46 16.01
CA LEU A 49 22.89 -0.02 14.88
C LEU A 49 21.49 -0.49 15.30
N ILE A 50 21.26 -0.73 16.59
CA ILE A 50 20.00 -1.26 17.11
C ILE A 50 19.33 -0.20 17.96
N TYR A 51 18.17 0.31 17.58
CA TYR A 51 17.40 1.29 18.34
C TYR A 51 16.16 0.64 18.93
N THR A 52 15.83 0.98 20.15
CA THR A 52 14.70 0.43 20.92
C THR A 52 13.82 1.54 21.44
N ASP A 53 12.67 1.18 22.02
CA ASP A 53 11.72 2.15 22.56
C ASP A 53 12.34 3.16 23.54
N SER A 54 13.34 2.73 24.31
CA SER A 54 14.07 3.58 25.26
C SER A 54 14.88 4.71 24.62
N ASP A 55 15.25 4.59 23.34
CA ASP A 55 15.98 5.64 22.63
C ASP A 55 15.05 6.71 22.05
N GLY A 56 13.73 6.43 22.03
CA GLY A 56 12.74 7.32 21.46
C GLY A 56 12.59 8.61 22.26
N ILE A 57 12.49 9.74 21.56
CA ILE A 57 12.30 11.06 22.16
C ILE A 57 10.80 11.40 22.13
N ALA A 58 10.13 11.24 23.26
CA ALA A 58 8.67 11.43 23.40
C ALA A 58 8.16 12.83 22.99
N GLN A 59 9.02 13.85 23.00
CA GLN A 59 8.61 15.21 22.61
C GLN A 59 8.39 15.36 21.09
N TYR A 60 8.89 14.41 20.28
CA TYR A 60 8.84 14.47 18.82
C TYR A 60 7.97 13.36 18.20
N GLY A 61 7.33 12.52 19.01
CA GLY A 61 6.44 11.47 18.52
C GLY A 61 6.19 10.36 19.55
N THR A 62 5.95 9.16 19.04
CA THR A 62 5.87 7.95 19.88
C THR A 62 7.27 7.47 20.24
N THR A 63 7.41 6.91 21.43
CA THR A 63 8.61 6.13 21.79
C THR A 63 8.47 4.66 21.42
N HIS A 64 7.25 4.18 21.15
CA HIS A 64 7.00 2.78 20.85
C HIS A 64 7.16 2.49 19.34
N ILE A 65 8.07 1.58 19.02
CA ILE A 65 8.29 1.05 17.67
C ILE A 65 7.28 -0.07 17.42
N LEU A 66 6.39 0.15 16.45
CA LEU A 66 5.30 -0.77 16.12
C LEU A 66 5.77 -1.96 15.29
N SER A 67 5.03 -3.07 15.36
CA SER A 67 5.24 -4.22 14.49
C SER A 67 4.92 -3.88 13.03
N PRO A 68 5.69 -4.38 12.05
CA PRO A 68 5.30 -4.33 10.63
C PRO A 68 3.93 -4.95 10.35
N ASP A 69 3.47 -5.90 11.15
CA ASP A 69 2.16 -6.55 10.99
C ASP A 69 0.98 -5.67 11.45
N GLU A 70 1.26 -4.59 12.21
CA GLU A 70 0.26 -3.69 12.78
C GLU A 70 0.08 -2.40 11.96
N VAL A 71 0.89 -2.20 10.92
CA VAL A 71 0.96 -0.95 10.15
C VAL A 71 0.90 -1.24 8.65
N SER A 72 0.47 -0.25 7.86
CA SER A 72 0.39 -0.39 6.41
C SER A 72 1.73 -0.09 5.74
N TYR A 73 2.47 0.89 6.26
CA TYR A 73 3.79 1.27 5.75
C TYR A 73 4.73 1.66 6.88
N ILE A 74 6.01 1.40 6.65
CA ILE A 74 7.12 1.88 7.45
C ILE A 74 8.10 2.60 6.52
N ASN A 75 8.43 3.84 6.86
CA ASN A 75 9.49 4.60 6.20
C ASN A 75 10.58 4.93 7.22
N LEU A 76 11.82 4.57 6.92
CA LEU A 76 12.97 4.97 7.71
C LEU A 76 13.68 6.14 7.03
N PHE A 77 13.95 7.21 7.78
CA PHE A 77 14.77 8.33 7.35
C PHE A 77 16.00 8.45 8.25
N ILE A 78 17.18 8.53 7.65
CA ILE A 78 18.44 8.79 8.34
C ILE A 78 19.01 10.08 7.78
N ASN A 79 19.23 11.07 8.65
CA ASN A 79 19.67 12.42 8.28
C ASN A 79 18.84 13.03 7.12
N GLY A 80 17.52 12.80 7.14
CA GLY A 80 16.58 13.26 6.12
C GLY A 80 16.51 12.43 4.83
N ILE A 81 17.35 11.39 4.68
CA ILE A 81 17.35 10.52 3.49
C ILE A 81 16.51 9.27 3.74
N LEU A 82 15.58 8.97 2.83
CA LEU A 82 14.77 7.74 2.86
C LEU A 82 15.66 6.51 2.65
N GLN A 83 15.56 5.55 3.57
CA GLN A 83 16.30 4.30 3.54
C GLN A 83 15.47 3.19 2.90
N PRO A 84 16.02 2.44 1.93
CA PRO A 84 15.34 1.28 1.34
C PRO A 84 15.31 0.09 2.31
N GLN A 85 14.27 -0.74 2.19
CA GLN A 85 13.98 -1.85 3.11
C GLN A 85 15.11 -2.88 3.31
N PRO A 86 15.97 -3.21 2.33
CA PRO A 86 17.07 -4.14 2.58
C PRO A 86 18.10 -3.65 3.61
N LEU A 87 18.12 -2.36 3.95
CA LEU A 87 19.11 -1.77 4.86
C LEU A 87 18.67 -1.76 6.32
N TYR A 88 17.45 -2.21 6.64
CA TYR A 88 16.97 -2.24 8.01
C TYR A 88 15.90 -3.30 8.24
N GLN A 89 15.75 -3.70 9.50
CA GLN A 89 14.66 -4.54 9.97
C GLN A 89 13.93 -3.83 11.09
N VAL A 90 12.61 -4.01 11.14
CA VAL A 90 11.77 -3.51 12.22
C VAL A 90 11.02 -4.68 12.82
N SER A 91 10.99 -4.73 14.14
CA SER A 91 10.16 -5.61 14.94
C SER A 91 9.53 -4.81 16.08
N THR A 92 8.58 -5.39 16.79
CA THR A 92 7.97 -4.73 17.95
C THR A 92 9.07 -4.29 18.93
N GLY A 93 9.13 -2.98 19.19
CA GLY A 93 10.06 -2.38 20.12
C GLY A 93 11.49 -2.19 19.61
N GLN A 94 11.81 -2.52 18.35
CA GLN A 94 13.18 -2.48 17.84
C GLN A 94 13.30 -2.15 16.34
N LEU A 95 14.23 -1.27 16.04
CA LEU A 95 14.77 -1.00 14.71
C LEU A 95 16.22 -1.51 14.67
N THR A 96 16.57 -2.32 13.69
CA THR A 96 17.95 -2.78 13.45
C THR A 96 18.42 -2.29 12.09
N LEU A 97 19.47 -1.48 12.06
CA LEU A 97 20.17 -1.08 10.85
C LEU A 97 21.10 -2.22 10.42
N LEU A 98 21.06 -2.57 9.13
CA LEU A 98 21.83 -3.68 8.56
C LEU A 98 23.06 -3.23 7.76
N ASP A 99 23.41 -1.95 7.86
CA ASP A 99 24.65 -1.42 7.29
C ASP A 99 25.87 -1.83 8.14
N ASP A 100 27.04 -1.85 7.53
CA ASP A 100 28.31 -2.15 8.20
C ASP A 100 28.75 -0.99 9.11
N GLN A 101 28.26 0.23 8.87
CA GLN A 101 28.65 1.42 9.62
C GLN A 101 27.43 2.11 10.27
N PRO A 102 27.53 2.51 11.55
CA PRO A 102 26.49 3.28 12.20
C PRO A 102 26.33 4.67 11.55
N PRO A 103 25.13 5.27 11.62
CA PRO A 103 24.94 6.65 11.20
C PRO A 103 25.87 7.59 11.96
N LEU A 104 26.25 8.72 11.34
CA LEU A 104 27.11 9.69 12.01
C LEU A 104 26.45 10.21 13.30
N GLN A 105 27.26 10.43 14.33
CA GLN A 105 26.79 10.99 15.59
C GLN A 105 25.97 12.27 15.37
N GLY A 106 24.82 12.35 16.03
CA GLY A 106 23.86 13.46 15.90
C GLY A 106 22.96 13.37 14.67
N SER A 107 23.12 12.37 13.80
CA SER A 107 22.18 12.15 12.69
C SER A 107 20.79 11.86 13.23
N SER A 108 19.78 12.55 12.70
CA SER A 108 18.38 12.24 13.01
C SER A 108 17.99 10.88 12.44
N ILE A 109 17.35 10.04 13.24
CA ILE A 109 16.74 8.78 12.81
C ILE A 109 15.25 8.88 13.07
N ILE A 110 14.47 8.75 12.01
CA ILE A 110 13.01 8.84 12.06
C ILE A 110 12.44 7.59 11.45
N LEU A 111 11.62 6.87 12.21
CA LEU A 111 10.82 5.75 11.72
C LEU A 111 9.36 6.18 11.70
N GLN A 112 8.82 6.34 10.50
CA GLN A 112 7.44 6.73 10.27
C GLN A 112 6.58 5.50 10.04
N PHE A 113 5.51 5.39 10.81
CA PHE A 113 4.46 4.40 10.66
C PHE A 113 3.21 5.05 10.06
N ILE A 114 2.66 4.42 9.02
CA ILE A 114 1.40 4.83 8.40
C ILE A 114 0.42 3.68 8.54
N ILE A 115 -0.71 3.94 9.15
CA ILE A 115 -1.82 2.99 9.29
C ILE A 115 -2.96 3.51 8.43
N ILE A 116 -3.40 2.69 7.47
CA ILE A 116 -4.65 2.93 6.72
C ILE A 116 -5.77 2.19 7.48
N ASN A 117 -6.82 2.92 7.86
CA ASN A 117 -7.98 2.37 8.59
C ASN A 117 -9.15 2.06 7.65
#